data_AF-A0A7S0LFU8-F1
#
_entry.id   AF-A0A7S0LFU8-F1
#
_cell.length_a   1.000
_cell.length_b   1.000
_cell.length_c   1.000
_cell.angle_alpha   90.00
_cell.angle_beta   90.00
_cell.angle_gamma   90.00
#
_symmetry.space_group_name_H-M   'P 1'
#
loop_
_entity.id
_entity.type
_entity.pdbx_description
1 polymer ?
#
loop_
_entity_poly.entity_id
_entity_poly.type
_entity_poly.pdbx_seq_one_letter_code
_entity_poly.pdbx_strand_id
1 'polypeptide(L)'
;PPAATGASPLWPAHAPLWAQPPDAEGGGELRFLVDSMLGRLLRWLRVLGVDSLLRDEKEEVARMEARAAHESRILLTRDRKLTLRRDCVCAVYVVGSDEPREQLHEVVSRFGISLSPAEFMMRCAVCNGRGYDNVSREEAAARG
;
A
#
# COMPACT_ATOMS: atom_id res chain seq x y z
N PRO A 1 -20.44 22.36 -3.06
CA PRO A 1 -19.93 21.11 -2.45
C PRO A 1 -20.45 19.87 -3.18
N PRO A 2 -19.61 19.11 -3.91
CA PRO A 2 -19.98 17.76 -4.30
C PRO A 2 -19.45 16.79 -3.21
N ALA A 3 -20.33 16.27 -2.36
CA ALA A 3 -21.00 14.97 -2.55
C ALA A 3 -19.99 13.81 -2.49
N ALA A 4 -19.66 13.40 -1.26
CA ALA A 4 -18.95 12.17 -0.97
C ALA A 4 -19.86 10.97 -1.27
N THR A 5 -19.88 10.55 -2.52
CA THR A 5 -20.39 9.24 -2.93
C THR A 5 -19.20 8.28 -2.96
N GLY A 6 -18.90 7.70 -1.80
CA GLY A 6 -17.95 6.61 -1.68
C GLY A 6 -18.65 5.47 -0.96
N ALA A 7 -19.14 4.49 -1.72
CA ALA A 7 -19.68 3.28 -1.14
C ALA A 7 -18.63 2.68 -0.20
N SER A 8 -18.95 2.62 1.10
CA SER A 8 -18.11 1.99 2.10
C SER A 8 -17.90 0.54 1.65
N PRO A 9 -16.65 0.08 1.40
CA PRO A 9 -16.43 -1.32 1.08
C PRO A 9 -17.00 -2.14 2.23
N LEU A 10 -17.87 -3.10 1.91
CA LEU A 10 -18.58 -3.93 2.89
C LEU A 10 -17.56 -4.77 3.66
N TRP A 11 -16.96 -4.17 4.68
CA TRP A 11 -16.09 -4.86 5.61
C TRP A 11 -16.97 -5.63 6.60
N PRO A 12 -16.65 -6.90 6.92
CA PRO A 12 -17.35 -7.58 8.00
C PRO A 12 -17.19 -6.77 9.28
N ALA A 13 -18.30 -6.37 9.90
CA ALA A 13 -18.31 -5.57 11.14
C ALA A 13 -17.54 -6.22 12.32
N HIS A 14 -17.18 -7.50 12.19
CA HIS A 14 -16.43 -8.29 13.17
C HIS A 14 -14.99 -8.62 12.73
N ALA A 15 -14.47 -8.01 11.67
CA ALA A 15 -13.08 -8.22 11.30
C ALA A 15 -12.17 -7.75 12.46
N PRO A 16 -11.11 -8.51 12.81
CA PRO A 16 -10.21 -8.13 13.89
C PRO A 16 -9.61 -6.75 13.61
N LEU A 17 -9.25 -6.00 14.67
CA LEU A 17 -8.85 -4.58 14.56
C LEU A 17 -7.72 -4.35 13.53
N TRP A 18 -6.83 -5.33 13.33
CA TRP A 18 -5.77 -5.29 12.32
C TRP A 18 -6.27 -5.46 10.89
N ALA A 19 -7.45 -6.03 10.67
CA ALA A 19 -8.06 -6.14 9.36
C ALA A 19 -8.89 -4.90 9.01
N GLN A 20 -9.33 -4.08 9.97
CA GLN A 20 -10.14 -2.91 9.66
C GLN A 20 -9.28 -1.86 8.89
N PRO A 21 -9.82 -1.22 7.83
CA PRO A 21 -9.14 -0.07 7.24
C PRO A 21 -8.96 1.00 8.32
N PRO A 22 -7.87 1.81 8.26
CA PRO A 22 -7.74 2.95 9.14
C PRO A 22 -9.02 3.78 9.03
N ASP A 23 -9.60 4.08 10.18
CA ASP A 23 -10.97 4.51 10.40
C ASP A 23 -11.40 5.56 9.36
N ALA A 24 -12.47 5.26 8.61
CA ALA A 24 -13.05 6.19 7.63
C ALA A 24 -13.56 7.50 8.27
N GLU A 25 -13.71 7.52 9.60
CA GLU A 25 -14.08 8.69 10.40
C GLU A 25 -12.87 9.37 11.08
N GLY A 26 -11.67 8.82 10.87
CA GLY A 26 -10.39 9.22 11.47
C GLY A 26 -9.28 9.46 10.44
N GLY A 27 -9.58 9.85 9.20
CA GLY A 27 -8.65 10.52 8.28
C GLY A 27 -7.28 9.86 8.02
N GLY A 28 -7.13 8.55 8.25
CA GLY A 28 -5.86 7.84 8.07
C GLY A 28 -5.63 7.46 6.61
N GLU A 29 -4.53 7.91 6.01
CA GLU A 29 -4.09 7.45 4.69
C GLU A 29 -3.82 5.94 4.71
N LEU A 30 -4.30 5.20 3.70
CA LEU A 30 -4.00 3.78 3.54
C LEU A 30 -2.49 3.59 3.28
N ARG A 31 -1.84 2.72 4.07
CA ARG A 31 -0.40 2.48 3.98
C ARG A 31 -0.07 1.01 3.85
N PHE A 32 0.88 0.71 2.96
CA PHE A 32 1.37 -0.65 2.72
C PHE A 32 2.84 -0.79 3.07
N LEU A 33 3.18 -1.99 3.53
CA LEU A 33 4.51 -2.56 3.48
C LEU A 33 4.47 -3.72 2.50
N VAL A 34 5.30 -3.70 1.46
CA VAL A 34 5.18 -4.60 0.31
C VAL A 34 6.40 -5.52 0.25
N ASP A 35 6.14 -6.82 0.11
CA ASP A 35 7.17 -7.83 -0.10
C ASP A 35 7.95 -7.63 -1.41
N SER A 36 9.22 -8.02 -1.48
CA SER A 36 10.08 -7.80 -2.66
C SER A 36 9.57 -8.52 -3.91
N MET A 37 8.81 -9.62 -3.74
CA MET A 37 8.13 -10.31 -4.85
C MET A 37 7.06 -9.47 -5.55
N LEU A 38 6.61 -8.38 -4.92
CA LEU A 38 5.51 -7.54 -5.39
C LEU A 38 5.99 -6.15 -5.87
N GLY A 39 7.26 -6.04 -6.31
CA GLY A 39 7.85 -4.76 -6.71
C GLY A 39 7.15 -4.03 -7.87
N ARG A 40 6.46 -4.74 -8.78
CA ARG A 40 5.63 -4.11 -9.82
C ARG A 40 4.35 -3.51 -9.23
N LEU A 41 3.68 -4.25 -8.36
CA LEU A 41 2.51 -3.78 -7.62
C LEU A 41 2.85 -2.54 -6.79
N LEU A 42 3.97 -2.58 -6.05
CA LEU A 42 4.48 -1.44 -5.27
C LEU A 42 4.53 -0.13 -6.07
N ARG A 43 5.09 -0.20 -7.29
CA ARG A 43 5.19 0.99 -8.16
C ARG A 43 3.82 1.52 -8.57
N TRP A 44 2.89 0.63 -8.93
CA TRP A 44 1.53 1.04 -9.28
C TRP A 44 0.79 1.66 -8.11
N LEU A 45 0.91 1.10 -6.91
CA LEU A 45 0.29 1.67 -5.69
C LEU A 45 0.79 3.10 -5.42
N ARG A 46 2.09 3.35 -5.58
CA ARG A 46 2.67 4.70 -5.45
C ARG A 46 2.17 5.67 -6.52
N VAL A 47 2.04 5.20 -7.76
CA VAL A 47 1.44 6.00 -8.85
C VAL A 47 -0.01 6.35 -8.54
N LEU A 48 -0.76 5.47 -7.89
CA LEU A 48 -2.11 5.76 -7.40
C LEU A 48 -2.14 6.68 -6.16
N GLY A 49 -0.98 7.13 -5.67
CA GLY A 49 -0.86 8.02 -4.51
C GLY A 49 -0.84 7.30 -3.16
N VAL A 50 -0.82 5.97 -3.14
CA VAL A 50 -0.89 5.18 -1.90
C VAL A 50 0.50 5.04 -1.27
N ASP A 51 0.62 5.36 0.02
CA ASP A 51 1.87 5.22 0.77
C ASP A 51 2.30 3.76 0.82
N SER A 52 3.34 3.39 0.08
CA SER A 52 3.77 2.01 -0.03
C SER A 52 5.28 1.91 0.11
N LEU A 53 5.74 1.22 1.15
CA LEU A 53 7.16 0.94 1.37
C LEU A 53 7.51 -0.47 0.90
N LEU A 54 8.74 -0.64 0.42
CA LEU A 54 9.31 -1.96 0.17
C LEU A 54 9.87 -2.49 1.49
N ARG A 55 9.69 -3.78 1.78
CA ARG A 55 10.39 -4.43 2.90
C ARG A 55 11.90 -4.46 2.66
N ASP A 56 12.67 -4.46 3.74
CA ASP A 56 14.08 -4.86 3.66
C ASP A 56 14.16 -6.39 3.59
N GLU A 57 14.88 -6.92 2.62
CA GLU A 57 15.05 -8.37 2.44
C GLU A 57 15.88 -8.99 3.57
N LYS A 58 16.73 -8.20 4.22
CA LYS A 58 17.57 -8.62 5.33
C LYS A 58 16.87 -8.49 6.69
N GLU A 59 15.71 -7.85 6.74
CA GLU A 59 14.93 -7.66 7.96
C GLU A 59 14.26 -8.98 8.39
N GLU A 60 14.41 -9.31 9.68
CA GLU A 60 13.72 -10.45 10.28
C GLU A 60 12.20 -10.25 10.24
N VAL A 61 11.45 -11.33 9.99
CA VAL A 61 9.98 -11.31 9.89
C VAL A 61 9.33 -10.64 11.11
N ALA A 62 9.74 -10.99 12.33
CA ALA A 62 9.15 -10.40 13.53
C ALA A 62 9.39 -8.88 13.62
N ARG A 63 10.56 -8.40 13.20
CA ARG A 63 10.88 -6.97 13.15
C ARG A 63 10.07 -6.25 12.07
N MET A 64 9.94 -6.86 10.89
CA MET A 64 9.11 -6.37 9.81
C MET A 64 7.64 -6.25 10.24
N GLU A 65 7.09 -7.26 10.92
CA GLU A 65 5.73 -7.26 11.46
C GLU A 65 5.55 -6.18 12.53
N ALA A 66 6.47 -6.08 13.50
CA ALA A 66 6.44 -5.04 14.53
C ALA A 66 6.47 -3.63 13.92
N ARG A 67 7.30 -3.41 12.88
CA ARG A 67 7.35 -2.15 12.16
C ARG A 67 6.05 -1.86 11.41
N ALA A 68 5.49 -2.84 10.72
CA ALA A 68 4.21 -2.69 10.04
C ALA A 68 3.09 -2.34 11.02
N ALA A 69 3.04 -3.00 12.18
CA ALA A 69 2.08 -2.68 13.24
C ALA A 69 2.28 -1.27 13.80
N HIS A 70 3.52 -0.90 14.11
CA HIS A 70 3.86 0.42 14.67
C HIS A 70 3.55 1.57 13.70
N GLU A 71 3.81 1.38 12.41
CA GLU A 71 3.56 2.40 11.37
C GLU A 71 2.13 2.35 10.80
N SER A 72 1.26 1.48 11.35
CA SER A 72 -0.11 1.23 10.88
C SER A 72 -0.17 0.88 9.38
N ARG A 73 0.72 -0.03 8.95
CA ARG A 73 0.82 -0.53 7.57
C ARG A 73 0.27 -1.94 7.45
N ILE A 74 -0.39 -2.19 6.33
CA ILE A 74 -0.77 -3.54 5.92
C ILE A 74 0.37 -4.18 5.15
N LEU A 75 0.82 -5.36 5.57
CA LEU A 75 1.81 -6.14 4.88
C LEU A 75 1.17 -6.85 3.67
N LEU A 76 1.59 -6.49 2.46
CA LEU A 76 1.27 -7.20 1.23
C LEU A 76 2.35 -8.22 0.93
N THR A 77 1.97 -9.49 0.79
CA THR A 77 2.90 -10.57 0.46
C THR A 77 2.24 -11.61 -0.44
N ARG A 78 3.04 -12.45 -1.12
CA ARG A 78 2.54 -13.69 -1.72
C ARG A 78 2.90 -14.92 -0.88
N ASP A 79 3.70 -14.75 0.17
CA ASP A 79 4.08 -15.88 1.02
C ASP A 79 2.97 -16.21 2.01
N ARG A 80 2.24 -17.29 1.69
CA ARG A 80 1.18 -17.84 2.55
C ARG A 80 1.71 -18.29 3.92
N LYS A 81 3.01 -18.61 4.04
CA LYS A 81 3.59 -19.03 5.32
C LYS A 81 3.58 -17.92 6.35
N LEU A 82 3.68 -16.65 5.93
CA LEU A 82 3.59 -15.50 6.83
C LEU A 82 2.23 -15.44 7.54
N THR A 83 1.14 -15.76 6.83
CA THR A 83 -0.21 -15.80 7.44
C THR A 83 -0.47 -16.98 8.37
N LEU A 84 0.38 -18.00 8.35
CA LEU A 84 0.24 -19.18 9.22
C LEU A 84 0.93 -18.99 10.58
N ARG A 85 1.62 -17.88 10.78
CA ARG A 85 2.28 -17.52 12.03
C ARG A 85 1.24 -17.09 13.07
N ARG A 86 1.21 -17.77 14.21
CA ARG A 86 0.29 -17.45 15.32
C ARG A 86 0.68 -16.18 16.08
N ASP A 87 1.93 -15.78 15.96
CA ASP A 87 2.57 -14.64 16.61
C ASP A 87 2.61 -13.39 15.73
N CYS A 88 1.94 -13.39 14.56
CA CYS A 88 1.88 -12.23 13.69
C CYS A 88 1.18 -11.06 14.38
N VAL A 89 1.86 -9.91 14.49
CA VAL A 89 1.37 -8.73 15.22
C VAL A 89 0.81 -7.63 14.33
N CYS A 90 0.83 -7.80 13.01
CA CYS A 90 0.38 -6.79 12.05
C CYS A 90 -0.72 -7.31 11.12
N ALA A 91 -1.30 -6.38 10.37
CA ALA A 91 -2.22 -6.69 9.30
C ALA A 91 -1.50 -7.32 8.12
N VAL A 92 -1.92 -8.50 7.66
CA VAL A 92 -1.32 -9.16 6.49
C VAL A 92 -2.40 -9.45 5.45
N TYR A 93 -2.08 -9.15 4.19
CA TYR A 93 -2.88 -9.54 3.04
C TYR A 93 -2.02 -10.34 2.05
N VAL A 94 -2.50 -11.53 1.71
CA VAL A 94 -1.84 -12.39 0.74
C VAL A 94 -2.43 -12.12 -0.63
N VAL A 95 -1.60 -11.61 -1.53
CA VAL A 95 -1.96 -11.38 -2.93
C VAL A 95 -2.01 -12.73 -3.65
N GLY A 96 -3.14 -13.01 -4.28
CA GLY A 96 -3.42 -14.31 -4.88
C GLY A 96 -2.79 -14.51 -6.26
N SER A 97 -2.79 -13.46 -7.09
CA SER A 97 -2.31 -13.57 -8.48
C SER A 97 -0.79 -13.43 -8.63
N ASP A 98 -0.25 -14.06 -9.67
CA ASP A 98 1.14 -13.94 -10.11
C ASP A 98 1.32 -12.85 -11.16
N GLU A 99 0.23 -12.42 -11.82
CA GLU A 99 0.24 -11.43 -12.88
C GLU A 99 0.12 -10.01 -12.31
N PRO A 100 1.11 -9.12 -12.52
CA PRO A 100 1.11 -7.78 -11.90
C PRO A 100 -0.14 -6.94 -12.11
N ARG A 101 -0.81 -7.08 -13.26
CA ARG A 101 -2.08 -6.37 -13.53
C ARG A 101 -3.21 -6.87 -12.65
N GLU A 102 -3.31 -8.19 -12.49
CA GLU A 102 -4.32 -8.81 -11.65
C GLU A 102 -4.05 -8.54 -10.17
N GLN A 103 -2.78 -8.54 -9.74
CA GLN A 103 -2.37 -8.12 -8.39
C GLN A 103 -2.86 -6.71 -8.06
N LEU A 104 -2.69 -5.77 -9.00
CA LEU A 104 -3.16 -4.40 -8.82
C LEU A 104 -4.69 -4.35 -8.71
N HIS A 105 -5.39 -5.00 -9.64
CA HIS A 105 -6.85 -5.05 -9.64
C HIS A 105 -7.40 -5.65 -8.34
N GLU A 106 -6.78 -6.74 -7.86
CA GLU A 106 -7.10 -7.42 -6.62
C GLU A 106 -6.98 -6.46 -5.43
N VAL A 107 -5.80 -5.83 -5.25
CA VAL A 107 -5.55 -4.93 -4.11
C VAL A 107 -6.43 -3.67 -4.18
N VAL A 108 -6.58 -3.07 -5.35
CA VAL A 108 -7.45 -1.91 -5.55
C VAL A 108 -8.89 -2.21 -5.16
N SER A 109 -9.43 -3.34 -5.65
CA SER A 109 -10.80 -3.76 -5.36
C SER A 109 -10.97 -4.12 -3.88
N ARG A 110 -9.98 -4.83 -3.31
CA ARG A 110 -10.01 -5.32 -1.93
C ARG A 110 -10.01 -4.20 -0.89
N PHE A 111 -9.24 -3.14 -1.14
CA PHE A 111 -9.06 -2.03 -0.19
C PHE A 111 -9.83 -0.76 -0.59
N GLY A 112 -10.62 -0.81 -1.68
CA GLY A 112 -11.43 0.33 -2.13
C GLY A 112 -10.58 1.53 -2.58
N ILE A 113 -9.42 1.28 -3.18
CA ILE A 113 -8.50 2.35 -3.61
C ILE A 113 -9.12 3.07 -4.81
N SER A 114 -9.60 4.29 -4.59
CA SER A 114 -10.12 5.13 -5.67
C SER A 114 -9.00 5.97 -6.28
N LEU A 115 -9.00 6.09 -7.61
CA LEU A 115 -8.14 7.05 -8.30
C LEU A 115 -8.61 8.48 -7.99
N SER A 116 -7.86 9.18 -7.15
CA SER A 116 -8.06 10.62 -6.90
C SER A 116 -7.11 11.41 -7.80
N PRO A 117 -7.61 12.32 -8.66
CA PRO A 117 -6.74 13.19 -9.46
C PRO A 117 -5.77 14.03 -8.61
N ALA A 118 -6.14 14.33 -7.36
CA ALA A 118 -5.31 15.08 -6.43
C ALA A 118 -4.17 14.24 -5.83
N GLU A 119 -4.31 12.92 -5.76
CA GLU A 119 -3.30 12.01 -5.21
C GLU A 119 -2.52 11.26 -6.30
N PHE A 120 -3.05 11.24 -7.53
CA PHE A 120 -2.43 10.57 -8.65
C PHE A 120 -1.05 11.15 -8.95
N MET A 121 -0.05 10.27 -8.99
CA MET A 121 1.37 10.61 -9.15
C MET A 121 1.90 11.57 -8.08
N MET A 122 1.27 11.69 -6.91
CA MET A 122 1.79 12.51 -5.81
C MET A 122 2.92 11.85 -5.01
N ARG A 123 3.19 10.55 -5.26
CA ARG A 123 4.28 9.79 -4.66
C ARG A 123 5.24 9.24 -5.71
N CYS A 124 6.54 9.41 -5.45
CA CYS A 124 7.57 8.92 -6.35
C CYS A 124 7.52 7.38 -6.43
N ALA A 125 7.44 6.83 -7.64
CA ALA A 125 7.41 5.39 -7.86
C ALA A 125 8.67 4.66 -7.32
N VAL A 126 9.80 5.36 -7.20
CA VAL A 126 11.08 4.80 -6.72
C VAL A 126 11.22 4.91 -5.20
N CYS A 127 11.04 6.10 -4.62
CA CYS A 127 11.33 6.35 -3.21
C CYS A 127 10.11 6.53 -2.29
N ASN A 128 8.87 6.52 -2.81
CA ASN A 128 7.62 6.78 -2.07
C ASN A 128 7.47 8.21 -1.50
N GLY A 129 8.46 9.09 -1.72
CA GLY A 129 8.43 10.47 -1.25
C GLY A 129 7.29 11.27 -1.86
N ARG A 130 6.72 12.18 -1.06
CA ARG A 130 5.80 13.23 -1.50
C ARG A 130 6.56 14.51 -1.77
N GLY A 131 6.10 15.27 -2.75
CA GLY A 131 6.72 16.53 -3.17
C GLY A 131 7.63 16.34 -4.38
N TYR A 132 7.50 17.26 -5.34
CA TYR A 132 8.29 17.28 -6.56
C TYR A 132 8.73 18.70 -6.84
N ASP A 133 9.96 18.84 -7.32
CA ASP A 133 10.40 20.05 -7.97
C ASP A 133 10.04 19.97 -9.45
N ASN A 134 9.32 20.98 -9.93
CA ASN A 134 9.12 21.14 -11.36
C ASN A 134 10.44 21.61 -11.98
N VAL A 135 11.07 20.71 -12.73
CA VAL A 135 12.28 21.01 -13.50
C VAL A 135 11.96 21.03 -14.99
N SER A 136 12.70 21.83 -15.74
CA SER A 136 12.61 21.83 -17.20
C SER A 136 13.10 20.50 -17.78
N ARG A 137 12.68 20.19 -19.02
CA ARG A 137 13.10 18.97 -19.71
C ARG A 137 14.62 18.90 -19.89
N GLU A 138 15.26 20.06 -20.09
CA GLU A 138 16.70 20.18 -20.24
C GLU A 138 17.43 19.89 -18.91
N GLU A 139 16.95 20.43 -17.79
CA GLU A 139 17.47 20.13 -16.45
C GLU A 139 17.30 18.65 -16.07
N ALA A 140 16.17 18.04 -16.44
CA ALA A 140 15.94 16.62 -16.20
C ALA A 140 16.93 15.74 -16.99
N ALA A 141 17.21 16.09 -18.26
CA ALA A 141 18.16 15.37 -19.09
C ALA A 141 19.61 15.54 -18.60
N ALA A 142 19.98 16.72 -18.08
CA ALA A 142 21.32 16.97 -17.56
C ALA A 142 21.64 16.20 -16.27
N ARG A 143 20.62 15.71 -15.55
CA ARG A 143 20.76 14.90 -14.33
C ARG A 143 20.89 13.39 -14.60
N GLY A 144 20.73 12.95 -15.86
CA GLY A 144 20.69 11.54 -16.28
C GLY A 144 21.87 11.16 -17.16
#